data_AF-A0A285CVW1-F1
#
_entry.id   AF-A0A285CVW1-F1
#
_cell.length_a   1.000
_cell.length_b   1.000
_cell.length_c   1.000
_cell.angle_alpha   90.00
_cell.angle_beta   90.00
_cell.angle_gamma   90.00
#
_symmetry.space_group_name_H-M   'P 1'
#
loop_
_entity.id
_entity.type
_entity.pdbx_description
1 polymer ?
#
loop_
_entity_poly.entity_id
_entity_poly.type
_entity_poly.pdbx_seq_one_letter_code
_entity_poly.pdbx_strand_id
1 'polypeptide(L)'
;MIRWLRILILLVLAVVLLTVALANRDPVTVKLMPDNLAAFVATDWSAWSMELPLYAVIFGGIVAGLLIGFFWEWMREHKHRAEARRKTKEVKTLQREVSTLKSKVDAANANAPKNDVLTALTKSA
;
A
#
# COMPACT_ATOMS: atom_id res chain seq x y z
N MET A 1 18.72 2.39 -17.33
CA MET A 1 18.21 1.69 -18.54
C MET A 1 16.72 1.31 -18.44
N ILE A 2 16.24 0.73 -17.32
CA ILE A 2 14.83 0.33 -17.15
C ILE A 2 13.80 1.48 -17.34
N ARG A 3 14.18 2.74 -17.05
CA ARG A 3 13.31 3.92 -17.24
C ARG A 3 12.89 4.11 -18.71
N TRP A 4 13.84 3.99 -19.64
CA TRP A 4 13.57 4.14 -21.07
C TRP A 4 12.70 3.01 -21.61
N LEU A 5 12.93 1.77 -21.16
CA LEU A 5 12.09 0.64 -21.53
C LEU A 5 10.64 0.81 -21.05
N ARG A 6 10.44 1.27 -19.80
CA ARG A 6 9.09 1.60 -19.31
C ARG A 6 8.43 2.69 -20.13
N ILE A 7 9.15 3.76 -20.45
CA ILE A 7 8.61 4.86 -21.26
C ILE A 7 8.23 4.35 -22.65
N LEU A 8 9.08 3.53 -23.28
CA LEU A 8 8.79 2.91 -24.57
C LEU A 8 7.52 2.06 -24.50
N ILE A 9 7.40 1.20 -23.49
CA ILE A 9 6.21 0.35 -23.28
C ILE A 9 4.96 1.21 -23.08
N LEU A 10 5.04 2.27 -22.25
CA LEU A 10 3.92 3.18 -22.01
C LEU A 10 3.54 3.96 -23.27
N LEU A 11 4.52 4.35 -24.09
CA LEU A 11 4.28 5.06 -25.33
C LEU A 11 3.60 4.16 -26.35
N VAL A 12 4.08 2.92 -26.53
CA VAL A 12 3.44 1.92 -27.39
C VAL A 12 2.01 1.65 -26.92
N LEU A 13 1.81 1.44 -25.61
CA LEU A 13 0.49 1.25 -25.03
C LEU A 13 -0.42 2.46 -25.30
N ALA A 14 0.08 3.68 -25.11
CA ALA A 14 -0.67 4.91 -25.38
C ALA A 14 -1.09 5.03 -26.85
N VAL A 15 -0.19 4.69 -27.79
CA VAL A 15 -0.51 4.68 -29.23
C VAL A 15 -1.58 3.65 -29.55
N VAL A 16 -1.48 2.43 -29.01
CA VAL A 16 -2.50 1.38 -29.20
C VAL A 16 -3.85 1.84 -28.66
N LEU A 17 -3.89 2.35 -27.44
CA LEU A 17 -5.11 2.88 -26.82
C LEU A 17 -5.71 4.01 -27.67
N LEU A 18 -4.89 4.97 -28.11
CA LEU A 18 -5.34 6.07 -28.96
C LEU A 18 -5.90 5.57 -30.29
N THR A 19 -5.27 4.57 -30.89
CA THR A 19 -5.73 3.96 -32.16
C THR A 19 -7.09 3.30 -31.98
N VAL A 20 -7.26 2.53 -30.90
CA VAL A 20 -8.56 1.92 -30.55
C VAL A 20 -9.62 3.00 -30.31
N ALA A 21 -9.25 4.11 -29.66
CA ALA A 21 -10.16 5.22 -29.42
C ALA A 21 -10.63 5.91 -30.69
N LEU A 22 -9.72 6.20 -31.62
CA LEU A 22 -10.04 6.81 -32.90
C LEU A 22 -10.82 5.85 -33.81
N ALA A 23 -10.47 4.56 -33.80
CA ALA A 23 -11.16 3.53 -34.60
C ALA A 23 -12.58 3.26 -34.11
N ASN A 24 -12.85 3.42 -32.81
CA ASN A 24 -14.16 3.19 -32.19
C ASN A 24 -14.77 4.50 -31.66
N ARG A 25 -14.64 5.58 -32.44
CA ARG A 25 -15.22 6.89 -32.12
C ARG A 25 -16.73 6.93 -32.29
N ASP A 26 -17.27 6.04 -33.10
CA ASP A 26 -18.69 6.00 -33.39
C ASP A 26 -19.48 5.58 -32.15
N PRO A 27 -20.60 6.26 -31.85
CA PRO A 27 -21.42 5.92 -30.69
C PRO A 27 -22.03 4.53 -30.88
N VAL A 28 -21.91 3.69 -29.87
CA VAL A 28 -22.53 2.37 -29.81
C VAL A 28 -23.57 2.37 -28.70
N THR A 29 -24.75 1.80 -28.97
CA THR A 29 -25.78 1.64 -27.96
C THR A 29 -25.34 0.61 -26.93
N VAL A 30 -25.06 1.07 -25.71
CA VAL A 30 -24.75 0.20 -24.58
C VAL A 30 -26.04 -0.06 -23.81
N LYS A 31 -26.46 -1.32 -23.76
CA LYS A 31 -27.58 -1.78 -22.93
C LYS A 31 -27.04 -2.37 -21.64
N LEU A 32 -27.57 -1.96 -20.48
CA LEU A 32 -27.18 -2.56 -19.20
C LEU A 32 -27.67 -4.01 -19.07
N MET A 33 -28.81 -4.34 -19.67
CA MET A 33 -29.43 -5.65 -19.55
C MET A 33 -29.92 -6.17 -20.91
N PRO A 34 -29.68 -7.44 -21.24
CA PRO A 34 -30.19 -8.04 -22.45
C PRO A 34 -31.70 -8.33 -22.34
N ASP A 35 -32.40 -8.25 -23.46
CA ASP A 35 -33.87 -8.19 -23.52
C ASP A 35 -34.55 -9.44 -22.92
N ASN A 36 -33.85 -10.59 -22.94
CA ASN A 36 -34.27 -11.84 -22.32
C ASN A 36 -34.25 -11.85 -20.79
N LEU A 37 -33.39 -11.03 -20.17
CA LEU A 37 -33.32 -10.86 -18.71
C LEU A 37 -34.23 -9.73 -18.23
N ALA A 38 -34.48 -8.72 -19.08
CA ALA A 38 -35.44 -7.63 -18.84
C ALA A 38 -36.85 -8.13 -18.55
N ALA A 39 -37.27 -9.21 -19.19
CA ALA A 39 -38.56 -9.84 -18.93
C ALA A 39 -38.73 -10.34 -17.48
N PHE A 40 -37.63 -10.66 -16.78
CA PHE A 40 -37.68 -11.16 -15.39
C PHE A 40 -37.56 -10.06 -14.34
N VAL A 41 -37.03 -8.89 -14.71
CA VAL A 41 -36.76 -7.78 -13.80
C VAL A 41 -37.54 -6.56 -14.31
N ALA A 42 -38.84 -6.54 -14.02
CA ALA A 42 -39.78 -5.47 -14.38
C ALA A 42 -39.55 -4.18 -13.55
N THR A 43 -38.34 -3.62 -13.63
CA THR A 43 -38.01 -2.31 -13.06
C THR A 43 -37.61 -1.37 -14.19
N ASP A 44 -37.90 -0.07 -14.07
CA ASP A 44 -37.57 0.94 -15.10
C ASP A 44 -36.07 1.01 -15.43
N TRP A 45 -35.22 0.51 -14.52
CA TRP A 45 -33.77 0.39 -14.72
C TRP A 45 -33.36 -0.68 -15.76
N SER A 46 -34.24 -1.64 -16.05
CA SER A 46 -33.98 -2.76 -16.96
C SER A 46 -33.84 -2.33 -18.44
N ALA A 47 -34.47 -1.22 -18.82
CA ALA A 47 -34.47 -0.70 -20.19
C ALA A 47 -33.45 0.43 -20.41
N TRP A 48 -32.56 0.69 -19.43
CA TRP A 48 -31.63 1.80 -19.54
C TRP A 48 -30.55 1.49 -20.60
N SER A 49 -30.55 2.30 -21.66
CA SER A 49 -29.57 2.26 -22.73
C SER A 49 -29.00 3.66 -22.94
N MET A 50 -27.71 3.71 -23.24
CA MET A 50 -27.00 4.97 -23.48
C MET A 50 -26.09 4.81 -24.69
N GLU A 51 -26.11 5.80 -25.56
CA GLU A 51 -25.19 5.86 -26.69
C GLU A 51 -23.88 6.49 -26.24
N LEU A 52 -22.83 5.68 -26.21
CA LEU A 52 -21.49 6.11 -25.85
C LEU A 52 -20.49 5.48 -26.83
N PRO A 53 -19.43 6.21 -27.22
CA PRO A 53 -18.34 5.60 -27.95
C PRO A 53 -17.71 4.46 -27.15
N LEU A 54 -17.39 3.35 -27.80
CA LEU A 54 -16.90 2.14 -27.13
C LEU A 54 -15.58 2.40 -26.36
N TYR A 55 -14.74 3.31 -26.85
CA TYR A 55 -13.50 3.68 -26.18
C TYR A 55 -13.74 4.26 -24.78
N ALA A 56 -14.82 5.02 -24.60
CA ALA A 56 -15.15 5.63 -23.31
C ALA A 56 -15.53 4.56 -22.28
N VAL A 57 -16.24 3.52 -22.72
CA VAL A 57 -16.62 2.37 -21.89
C VAL A 57 -15.39 1.58 -21.48
N ILE A 58 -14.51 1.25 -22.44
CA ILE A 58 -13.30 0.46 -22.17
C ILE A 58 -12.37 1.23 -21.24
N PHE A 59 -12.08 2.50 -21.52
CA PHE A 59 -11.16 3.30 -20.69
C PHE A 59 -11.75 3.60 -19.33
N GLY A 60 -13.04 3.93 -19.26
CA GLY A 60 -13.76 4.09 -18.00
C GLY A 60 -13.70 2.83 -17.14
N GLY A 61 -13.90 1.66 -17.75
CA GLY A 61 -13.77 0.37 -17.09
C GLY A 61 -12.36 0.09 -16.57
N ILE A 62 -11.32 0.37 -17.36
CA ILE A 62 -9.92 0.22 -16.93
C ILE A 62 -9.62 1.13 -15.75
N VAL A 63 -10.00 2.41 -15.82
CA VAL A 63 -9.76 3.38 -14.74
C VAL A 63 -10.53 2.97 -13.48
N ALA A 64 -11.81 2.62 -13.60
CA ALA A 64 -12.62 2.14 -12.48
C ALA A 64 -12.02 0.88 -11.86
N GLY A 65 -11.61 -0.10 -12.67
CA GLY A 65 -10.97 -1.33 -12.21
C GLY A 65 -9.63 -1.07 -11.51
N LEU A 66 -8.82 -0.14 -12.03
CA LEU A 66 -7.55 0.24 -11.42
C LEU A 66 -7.79 0.96 -10.09
N LEU A 67 -8.77 1.86 -10.01
CA LEU A 67 -9.16 2.53 -8.76
C LEU A 67 -9.61 1.50 -7.72
N ILE A 68 -10.49 0.57 -8.10
CA ILE A 68 -10.96 -0.50 -7.20
C ILE A 68 -9.78 -1.36 -6.74
N GLY A 69 -8.92 -1.80 -7.66
CA GLY A 69 -7.73 -2.59 -7.33
C GLY A 69 -6.75 -1.83 -6.43
N PHE A 70 -6.57 -0.53 -6.66
CA PHE A 70 -5.74 0.35 -5.84
C PHE A 70 -6.33 0.56 -4.44
N PHE A 71 -7.64 0.79 -4.34
CA PHE A 71 -8.34 0.87 -3.05
C PHE A 71 -8.22 -0.45 -2.27
N TRP A 72 -8.36 -1.59 -2.95
CA TRP A 72 -8.21 -2.91 -2.34
C TRP A 72 -6.78 -3.16 -1.83
N GLU A 73 -5.77 -2.87 -2.66
CA GLU A 73 -4.37 -3.00 -2.29
C GLU A 73 -3.99 -2.03 -1.18
N TRP A 74 -4.47 -0.79 -1.21
CA TRP A 74 -4.27 0.19 -0.15
C TRP A 74 -4.86 -0.32 1.16
N MET A 75 -6.11 -0.77 1.15
CA MET A 75 -6.77 -1.27 2.36
C MET A 75 -6.07 -2.51 2.92
N ARG A 76 -5.50 -3.35 2.05
CA ARG A 76 -4.66 -4.48 2.43
C ARG A 76 -3.34 -4.03 3.07
N GLU A 77 -2.65 -3.06 2.48
CA GLU A 77 -1.32 -2.62 2.93
C GLU A 77 -1.36 -1.70 4.17
N HIS A 78 -2.51 -1.06 4.44
CA HIS A 78 -2.66 -0.20 5.62
C HIS A 78 -2.47 -0.94 6.95
N LYS A 79 -2.79 -2.24 6.97
CA LYS A 79 -2.71 -3.09 8.17
C LYS A 79 -1.27 -3.24 8.67
N HIS A 80 -0.28 -3.35 7.77
CA HIS A 80 1.13 -3.50 8.15
C HIS A 80 1.83 -2.19 8.52
N ARG A 81 1.39 -1.05 7.96
CA ARG A 81 1.94 0.26 8.34
C ARG A 81 1.59 0.67 9.78
N ALA A 82 0.48 0.16 10.33
CA ALA A 82 0.12 0.37 11.73
C ALA A 82 1.00 -0.46 12.68
N GLU A 83 1.32 -1.71 12.33
CA GLU A 83 2.17 -2.59 13.14
C GLU A 83 3.62 -2.14 13.14
N ALA A 84 4.17 -1.73 12.00
CA ALA A 84 5.52 -1.19 11.92
C ALA A 84 5.71 0.04 12.83
N ARG A 85 4.73 0.95 12.86
CA ARG A 85 4.77 2.14 13.73
C ARG A 85 4.65 1.78 15.22
N ARG A 86 3.89 0.74 15.57
CA ARG A 86 3.79 0.25 16.96
C ARG A 86 5.11 -0.40 17.41
N LYS A 87 5.68 -1.28 16.59
CA LYS A 87 6.95 -1.96 16.87
C LYS A 87 8.12 -0.98 17.00
N THR A 88 8.21 0.05 16.15
CA THR A 88 9.27 1.07 16.28
C THR A 88 9.14 1.89 17.57
N LYS A 89 7.93 2.16 18.05
CA LYS A 89 7.71 2.83 19.34
C LYS A 89 8.12 1.94 20.52
N GLU A 90 7.73 0.67 20.52
CA GLU A 90 8.11 -0.29 21.55
C GLU A 90 9.64 -0.47 21.64
N VAL A 91 10.32 -0.63 20.50
CA VAL A 91 11.79 -0.74 20.46
C VAL A 91 12.46 0.51 21.03
N LYS A 92 11.95 1.70 20.71
CA LYS A 92 12.51 2.96 21.22
C LYS A 92 12.32 3.11 22.73
N THR A 93 11.18 2.66 23.27
CA THR A 93 10.93 2.67 24.72
C THR A 93 11.86 1.67 25.42
N LEU A 94 11.95 0.44 24.92
CA LEU A 94 12.83 -0.60 25.47
C LEU A 94 14.31 -0.17 25.43
N GLN A 95 14.77 0.46 24.35
CA GLN A 95 16.14 0.99 24.28
C GLN A 95 16.41 2.06 25.34
N ARG A 96 15.43 2.93 25.62
CA ARG A 96 15.55 3.95 26.67
C ARG A 96 15.57 3.32 28.06
N GLU A 97 14.74 2.32 28.30
CA GLU A 97 14.73 1.60 29.59
C GLU A 97 16.05 0.87 29.82
N VAL A 98 16.57 0.17 28.81
CA VAL A 98 17.89 -0.48 28.87
C VAL A 98 19.00 0.53 29.10
N SER A 99 18.99 1.68 28.40
CA SER A 99 20.03 2.70 28.61
C SER A 99 19.98 3.30 30.02
N THR A 100 18.77 3.50 30.56
CA THR A 100 18.57 4.08 31.89
C THR A 100 18.94 3.09 32.99
N LEU A 101 18.63 1.80 32.80
CA LEU A 101 19.04 0.75 33.72
C LEU A 101 20.56 0.57 33.70
N LYS A 102 21.17 0.56 32.50
CA LYS A 102 22.62 0.48 32.35
C LYS A 102 23.32 1.66 33.02
N SER A 103 22.85 2.89 32.80
CA SER A 103 23.42 4.07 33.47
C SER A 103 23.25 4.03 35.00
N LYS A 104 22.14 3.47 35.51
CA LYS A 104 21.93 3.30 36.96
C LYS A 104 22.84 2.23 37.55
N VAL A 105 23.03 1.11 36.85
CA VAL A 105 23.96 0.04 37.25
C VAL A 105 25.40 0.54 37.23
N ASP A 106 25.80 1.28 36.19
CA ASP A 106 27.13 1.86 36.07
C ASP A 106 27.38 2.91 37.18
N ALA A 107 26.37 3.75 37.49
CA ALA A 107 26.44 4.71 38.60
C ALA A 107 26.46 4.01 39.97
N ALA A 108 25.72 2.91 40.15
CA ALA A 108 25.73 2.11 41.37
C ALA A 108 27.09 1.40 41.55
N ASN A 109 27.70 0.90 40.48
CA ASN A 109 29.04 0.30 40.50
C ASN A 109 30.15 1.34 40.71
N ALA A 110 29.97 2.58 40.23
CA ALA A 110 30.90 3.69 40.48
C ALA A 110 30.87 4.17 41.95
N ASN A 111 29.71 4.04 42.61
CA ASN A 111 29.52 4.36 44.03
C ASN A 111 29.71 3.14 44.96
N ALA A 112 29.91 1.94 44.40
CA ALA A 112 30.30 0.78 45.20
C ALA A 112 31.71 1.05 45.77
N PRO A 113 31.94 0.82 47.07
CA PRO A 113 33.26 0.99 47.65
C PRO A 113 34.24 0.15 46.84
N LYS A 114 35.22 0.82 46.18
CA LYS A 114 36.30 0.16 45.44
C LYS A 114 36.79 -0.98 46.31
N ASN A 115 36.66 -2.21 45.80
CA ASN A 115 36.89 -3.45 46.52
C ASN A 115 38.22 -3.45 47.27
N ASP A 116 38.22 -2.91 48.49
CA ASP A 116 39.35 -2.90 49.40
C ASP A 116 39.70 -4.33 49.84
N VAL A 117 38.70 -5.22 49.75
CA VAL A 117 38.84 -6.64 50.04
C VAL A 117 39.67 -7.36 48.99
N LEU A 118 39.52 -7.01 47.70
CA LEU A 118 40.34 -7.60 46.64
C LEU A 118 41.77 -7.08 46.72
N THR A 119 41.97 -5.78 46.96
CA THR A 119 43.31 -5.20 47.18
C THR A 119 43.99 -5.68 48.46
N ALA A 120 43.24 -5.95 49.54
CA ALA A 120 43.77 -6.56 50.75
C ALA A 120 44.23 -8.01 50.54
N LEU A 121 43.49 -8.79 49.73
CA LEU A 121 43.84 -10.17 49.43
C LEU A 121 45.06 -10.30 48.49
N THR A 122 45.23 -9.40 47.51
CA THR A 122 46.47 -9.41 46.68
C THR A 122 47.70 -8.88 47.41
N LYS A 123 47.55 -8.04 48.44
CA LYS A 123 48.70 -7.49 49.21
C LYS A 123 49.19 -8.44 50.31
N SER A 124 48.39 -9.46 50.65
CA SER A 124 48.67 -10.44 51.71
C SER A 124 49.27 -11.77 51.19
N ALA A 125 49.53 -11.89 49.88
CA ALA A 125 50.20 -13.03 49.26
C ALA A 125 51.62 -12.61 48.83
#